data_AF-A0A0B5ICM0-F1
#
_entry.id   AF-A0A0B5ICM0-F1
#
_cell.length_a   1.000
_cell.length_b   1.000
_cell.length_c   1.000
_cell.angle_alpha   90.00
_cell.angle_beta   90.00
_cell.angle_gamma   90.00
#
_symmetry.space_group_name_H-M   'P 1'
#
loop_
_entity.id
_entity.type
_entity.pdbx_description
1 polymer ?
#
loop_
_entity_poly.entity_id
_entity_poly.type
_entity_poly.pdbx_seq_one_letter_code
_entity_poly.pdbx_strand_id
1 'polypeptide(L)'
;MRSWHTTARQVQGGMGLPVPATFHYDPADPWAVHIVFRLPPGRVVDWIFSRELLRSGTRVLSGEGDVRLWPLRDGGREGRVHMRLGQAGAFAVVDVDRAGLRTWLDETYVAVPEGAEAARIDWGAETSQLFARP
;
A
#
# COMPACT_ATOMS: atom_id res chain seq x y z
N MET A 1 0.75 -15.96 -0.48
CA MET A 1 0.77 -14.72 0.32
C MET A 1 2.19 -14.25 0.55
N ARG A 2 2.45 -12.95 0.38
CA ARG A 2 3.71 -12.29 0.71
C ARG A 2 3.45 -11.20 1.74
N SER A 3 4.30 -11.10 2.75
CA SER A 3 4.18 -10.06 3.78
C SER A 3 5.52 -9.36 4.00
N TRP A 4 5.49 -8.04 4.09
CA TRP A 4 6.64 -7.23 4.49
C TRP A 4 6.33 -6.49 5.78
N HIS A 5 7.13 -6.81 6.80
CA HIS A 5 7.07 -6.15 8.09
C HIS A 5 8.11 -5.03 8.12
N THR A 6 7.68 -3.84 8.50
CA THR A 6 8.55 -2.66 8.53
C THR A 6 8.11 -1.71 9.64
N THR A 7 8.93 -0.70 9.90
CA THR A 7 8.58 0.41 10.78
C THR A 7 8.35 1.64 9.91
N ALA A 8 7.08 2.00 9.72
CA ALA A 8 6.72 3.30 9.17
C ALA A 8 7.02 4.39 10.20
N ARG A 9 7.07 5.64 9.75
CA ARG A 9 7.08 6.80 10.65
C ARG A 9 5.86 7.64 10.38
N GLN A 10 5.10 7.97 11.42
CA GLN A 10 4.07 8.99 11.34
C GLN A 10 4.72 10.37 11.43
N VAL A 11 4.50 11.21 10.42
CA VAL A 11 5.03 12.57 10.35
C VAL A 11 4.03 13.50 11.04
N GLN A 12 4.36 13.97 12.24
CA GLN A 12 3.58 14.96 12.99
C GLN A 12 4.47 16.12 13.41
N GLY A 13 4.12 17.36 13.02
CA GLY A 13 4.81 18.57 13.52
C GLY A 13 6.33 18.59 13.32
N GLY A 14 6.85 17.90 12.30
CA GLY A 14 8.29 17.76 12.03
C GLY A 14 8.99 16.60 12.74
N MET A 15 8.32 15.89 13.66
CA MET A 15 8.83 14.68 14.31
C MET A 15 8.27 13.41 13.64
N GLY A 16 9.11 12.37 13.53
CA GLY A 16 8.72 11.05 13.04
C GLY A 16 8.50 10.09 14.19
N LEU A 17 7.25 9.70 14.46
CA LEU A 17 6.93 8.68 15.45
C LEU A 17 6.95 7.29 14.80
N PRO A 18 7.68 6.30 15.33
CA PRO A 18 7.70 4.96 14.75
C PRO A 18 6.33 4.28 14.88
N VAL A 19 5.86 3.69 13.79
CA VAL A 19 4.60 2.96 13.68
C VAL A 19 4.88 1.62 12.99
N PRO A 20 4.79 0.48 13.70
CA PRO A 20 4.87 -0.82 13.07
C PRO A 20 3.83 -0.95 11.95
N ALA A 21 4.29 -1.36 10.78
CA ALA A 21 3.47 -1.53 9.59
C ALA A 21 3.68 -2.92 9.00
N THR A 22 2.61 -3.55 8.55
CA THR A 22 2.67 -4.83 7.83
C THR A 22 1.97 -4.68 6.49
N PHE A 23 2.72 -4.86 5.42
CA PHE A 23 2.22 -4.90 4.05
C PHE A 23 1.93 -6.34 3.70
N HIS A 24 0.79 -6.60 3.11
CA HIS A 24 0.32 -7.93 2.78
C HIS A 24 -0.21 -7.97 1.36
N TYR A 25 0.23 -8.98 0.61
CA TYR A 25 -0.18 -9.23 -0.76
C TYR A 25 -0.65 -10.68 -0.90
N ASP A 26 -1.88 -10.83 -1.38
CA ASP A 26 -2.46 -12.11 -1.73
C ASP A 26 -2.54 -12.24 -3.27
N PRO A 27 -1.86 -13.22 -3.90
CA PRO A 27 -2.00 -13.48 -5.33
C PRO A 27 -3.43 -13.82 -5.79
N ALA A 28 -4.35 -14.15 -4.87
CA ALA A 28 -5.77 -14.31 -5.18
C ALA A 28 -6.51 -12.96 -5.35
N ASP A 29 -6.00 -11.87 -4.78
CA ASP A 29 -6.45 -10.50 -5.03
C ASP A 29 -5.25 -9.66 -5.53
N PRO A 30 -4.84 -9.86 -6.79
CA PRO A 30 -3.56 -9.36 -7.30
C PRO A 30 -3.49 -7.83 -7.47
N TRP A 31 -4.62 -7.13 -7.38
CA TRP A 31 -4.65 -5.67 -7.45
C TRP A 31 -4.46 -5.02 -6.09
N ALA A 32 -4.79 -5.71 -5.00
CA ALA A 32 -4.82 -5.14 -3.67
C ALA A 32 -3.53 -5.40 -2.89
N VAL A 33 -3.14 -4.41 -2.10
CA VAL A 33 -2.18 -4.55 -1.01
C VAL A 33 -2.85 -4.06 0.26
N HIS A 34 -2.95 -4.95 1.24
CA HIS A 34 -3.42 -4.61 2.58
C HIS A 34 -2.26 -4.09 3.41
N ILE A 35 -2.44 -2.96 4.08
CA ILE A 35 -1.45 -2.38 4.97
C ILE A 35 -2.07 -2.20 6.35
N VAL A 36 -1.45 -2.82 7.34
CA VAL A 36 -1.86 -2.76 8.73
C VAL A 36 -0.90 -1.87 9.50
N PHE A 37 -1.37 -0.74 10.02
CA PHE A 37 -0.62 0.15 10.90
C PHE A 37 -1.02 -0.09 12.35
N ARG A 38 -0.03 -0.31 13.24
CA ARG A 38 -0.25 -0.50 14.68
C ARG A 38 0.17 0.74 15.43
N LEU A 39 -0.80 1.52 15.90
CA LEU A 39 -0.63 2.81 16.55
C LEU A 39 -0.74 2.66 18.07
N PRO A 40 0.12 3.29 18.87
CA PRO A 40 -0.05 3.36 20.32
C PRO A 40 -1.38 4.05 20.70
N PRO A 41 -2.07 3.62 21.78
CA PRO A 41 -1.72 2.57 22.73
C PRO A 41 -2.19 1.14 22.34
N GLY A 42 -2.36 0.83 21.05
CA GLY A 42 -2.78 -0.49 20.56
C GLY A 42 -3.84 -0.47 19.47
N ARG A 43 -4.16 0.71 18.93
CA ARG A 43 -5.11 0.86 17.81
C ARG A 43 -4.51 0.23 16.55
N VAL A 44 -5.31 -0.52 15.82
CA VAL A 44 -4.95 -1.03 14.49
C VAL A 44 -5.74 -0.25 13.45
N VAL A 45 -5.09 0.14 12.36
CA VAL A 45 -5.73 0.80 11.22
C VAL A 45 -5.33 0.05 9.95
N ASP A 46 -6.33 -0.48 9.26
CA ASP A 46 -6.20 -1.23 8.02
C ASP A 46 -6.51 -0.34 6.83
N TRP A 47 -5.65 -0.41 5.82
CA TRP A 47 -5.83 0.26 4.54
C TRP A 47 -5.65 -0.72 3.39
N ILE A 48 -6.39 -0.50 2.32
CA ILE A 48 -6.25 -1.24 1.07
C ILE A 48 -5.78 -0.26 0.00
N PHE A 49 -4.71 -0.62 -0.68
CA PHE A 49 -4.14 0.16 -1.78
C PHE A 49 -4.12 -0.67 -3.05
N SER A 50 -4.21 0.00 -4.19
CA SER A 50 -3.78 -0.62 -5.44
C SER A 50 -2.27 -0.90 -5.38
N ARG A 51 -1.88 -2.10 -5.78
CA ARG A 51 -0.47 -2.49 -5.96
C ARG A 51 0.26 -1.53 -6.90
N GLU A 52 -0.39 -1.13 -7.99
CA GLU A 52 0.18 -0.18 -8.95
C GLU A 52 0.28 1.23 -8.37
N LEU A 53 -0.68 1.64 -7.55
CA LEU A 53 -0.59 2.92 -6.83
C LEU A 53 0.66 2.99 -5.95
N LEU A 54 0.97 1.92 -5.21
CA LEU A 54 2.21 1.85 -4.41
C LEU A 54 3.45 1.92 -5.31
N ARG A 55 3.46 1.15 -6.40
CA ARG A 55 4.58 1.14 -7.36
C ARG A 55 4.82 2.50 -7.99
N SER A 56 3.77 3.17 -8.45
CA SER A 56 3.82 4.51 -9.03
C SER A 56 4.24 5.56 -7.98
N GLY A 57 3.71 5.46 -6.75
CA GLY A 57 4.08 6.30 -5.61
C GLY A 57 5.55 6.20 -5.20
N THR A 58 6.24 5.09 -5.53
CA THR A 58 7.70 5.01 -5.36
C THR A 58 8.48 5.82 -6.39
N ARG A 59 7.87 6.39 -7.44
CA ARG A 59 8.56 7.04 -8.56
C ARG A 59 8.16 8.49 -8.73
N VAL A 60 6.87 8.78 -8.61
CA VAL A 60 6.27 10.10 -8.86
C VAL A 60 5.14 10.35 -7.88
N LEU A 61 4.63 11.58 -7.87
CA LEU A 61 3.39 11.90 -7.16
C LEU A 61 2.24 11.08 -7.76
N SER A 62 1.49 10.38 -6.93
CA SER A 62 0.42 9.47 -7.35
C SER A 62 -0.72 9.43 -6.33
N GLY A 63 -1.87 8.90 -6.75
CA GLY A 63 -3.08 8.79 -5.94
C GLY A 63 -4.02 9.98 -6.07
N GLU A 64 -5.23 9.79 -5.55
CA GLU A 64 -6.32 10.74 -5.60
C GLU A 64 -7.18 10.62 -4.32
N GLY A 65 -8.00 11.65 -4.04
CA GLY A 65 -8.96 11.62 -2.94
C GLY A 65 -8.26 11.47 -1.59
N ASP A 66 -8.53 10.37 -0.91
CA ASP A 66 -8.05 10.12 0.46
C ASP A 66 -6.63 9.55 0.52
N VAL A 67 -6.04 9.20 -0.63
CA VAL A 67 -4.72 8.58 -0.69
C VAL A 67 -3.82 9.35 -1.64
N ARG A 68 -2.68 9.85 -1.15
CA ARG A 68 -1.62 10.43 -2.00
C ARG A 68 -0.27 9.88 -1.61
N LEU A 69 0.54 9.51 -2.59
CA LEU A 69 1.89 9.01 -2.40
C LEU A 69 2.89 9.81 -3.21
N TRP A 70 4.09 10.00 -2.67
CA TRP A 70 5.19 10.61 -3.40
C TRP A 70 6.54 10.23 -2.80
N PRO A 71 7.60 10.12 -3.62
CA PRO A 71 8.93 9.90 -3.12
C PRO A 71 9.54 11.20 -2.59
N LEU A 72 10.24 11.12 -1.47
CA LEU A 72 11.17 12.14 -1.00
C LEU A 72 12.58 11.56 -0.96
N ARG A 73 13.58 12.43 -1.08
CA ARG A 73 15.01 12.04 -1.10
C ARG A 73 15.65 12.08 0.29
N ASP A 74 14.86 12.17 1.34
CA ASP A 74 15.33 12.23 2.72
C ASP A 74 15.39 10.82 3.36
N GLY A 75 16.49 10.56 4.06
CA GLY A 75 16.71 9.30 4.78
C GLY A 75 17.06 8.09 3.90
N GLY A 76 17.92 7.21 4.41
CA GLY A 76 18.32 5.99 3.70
C GLY A 76 19.04 6.25 2.37
N ARG A 77 19.19 5.19 1.56
CA ARG A 77 19.90 5.25 0.26
C ARG A 77 19.03 5.79 -0.88
N GLU A 78 17.76 5.42 -0.89
CA GLU A 78 16.82 5.79 -1.96
C GLU A 78 15.81 6.87 -1.57
N GLY A 79 15.85 7.30 -0.31
CA GLY A 79 14.83 8.17 0.28
C GLY A 79 13.67 7.38 0.87
N ARG A 80 12.54 8.07 1.02
CA ARG A 80 11.31 7.54 1.60
C ARG A 80 10.15 7.68 0.63
N VAL A 81 9.10 6.91 0.85
CA VAL A 81 7.78 7.14 0.22
C VAL A 81 6.85 7.70 1.27
N HIS A 82 6.41 8.94 1.06
CA HIS A 82 5.38 9.56 1.87
C HIS A 82 4.00 9.10 1.40
N MET A 83 3.10 8.86 2.35
CA MET A 83 1.73 8.44 2.15
C MET A 83 0.82 9.33 2.99
N ARG A 84 0.00 10.16 2.34
CA ARG A 84 -1.10 10.88 2.97
C ARG A 84 -2.35 10.01 2.94
N LEU A 85 -2.90 9.75 4.12
CA LEU A 85 -4.02 8.85 4.37
C LEU A 85 -5.16 9.62 5.05
N GLY A 86 -6.29 9.75 4.37
CA GLY A 86 -7.47 10.48 4.82
C GLY A 86 -7.81 11.70 3.96
N GLN A 87 -8.93 12.35 4.28
CA GLN A 87 -9.49 13.43 3.47
C GLN A 87 -8.74 14.76 3.68
N ALA A 88 -8.98 15.72 2.79
CA ALA A 88 -8.47 17.08 2.98
C ALA A 88 -9.00 17.67 4.30
N GLY A 89 -8.09 18.04 5.22
CA GLY A 89 -8.43 18.57 6.55
C GLY A 89 -8.35 17.55 7.70
N ALA A 90 -8.39 16.25 7.42
CA ALA A 90 -8.27 15.18 8.41
C ALA A 90 -7.50 13.99 7.83
N PHE A 91 -6.17 14.10 7.81
CA PHE A 91 -5.28 13.07 7.29
C PHE A 91 -4.10 12.79 8.21
N ALA A 92 -3.57 11.58 8.11
CA ALA A 92 -2.26 11.24 8.63
C ALA A 92 -1.24 11.24 7.48
N VAL A 93 0.00 11.60 7.76
CA VAL A 93 1.12 11.33 6.85
C VAL A 93 2.01 10.30 7.50
N VAL A 94 2.29 9.23 6.76
CA VAL A 94 3.27 8.22 7.15
C VAL A 94 4.33 8.09 6.06
N ASP A 95 5.54 7.72 6.45
CA ASP A 95 6.61 7.41 5.51
C ASP A 95 7.21 6.02 5.78
N VAL A 96 7.65 5.36 4.71
CA VAL A 96 8.38 4.08 4.76
C VAL A 96 9.65 4.18 3.93
N ASP A 97 10.61 3.29 4.21
CA ASP A 97 11.81 3.16 3.40
C ASP A 97 11.45 2.78 1.95
N ARG A 98 11.95 3.58 1.01
CA ARG A 98 11.62 3.41 -0.41
C ARG A 98 12.25 2.16 -1.00
N ALA A 99 13.47 1.82 -0.61
CA ALA A 99 14.16 0.65 -1.15
C ALA A 99 13.44 -0.63 -0.71
N GLY A 100 13.10 -0.74 0.58
CA GLY A 100 12.33 -1.87 1.11
C GLY A 100 10.97 -2.03 0.44
N LEU A 101 10.22 -0.94 0.24
CA LEU A 101 8.94 -1.00 -0.45
C LEU A 101 9.10 -1.45 -1.91
N ARG A 102 10.11 -0.95 -2.64
CA ARG A 102 10.37 -1.35 -4.02
C ARG A 102 10.75 -2.83 -4.12
N THR A 103 11.69 -3.30 -3.29
CA THR A 103 12.10 -4.70 -3.26
C THR A 103 10.92 -5.61 -3.01
N TRP A 104 10.08 -5.29 -2.02
CA TRP A 104 8.90 -6.10 -1.74
C TRP A 104 7.87 -6.05 -2.87
N LEU A 105 7.64 -4.89 -3.49
CA LEU A 105 6.77 -4.79 -4.66
C LEU A 105 7.29 -5.63 -5.82
N ASP A 106 8.60 -5.63 -6.09
CA ASP A 106 9.19 -6.46 -7.15
C ASP A 106 8.88 -7.95 -6.92
N GLU A 107 8.93 -8.45 -5.67
CA GLU A 107 8.53 -9.82 -5.34
C GLU A 107 7.03 -10.09 -5.62
N THR A 108 6.17 -9.10 -5.43
CA THR A 108 4.73 -9.21 -5.71
C THR A 108 4.47 -9.31 -7.22
N TYR A 109 5.22 -8.54 -8.03
CA TYR A 109 5.15 -8.61 -9.50
C TYR A 109 5.80 -9.88 -10.06
N VAL A 110 6.79 -10.47 -9.37
CA VAL A 110 7.27 -11.81 -9.69
C VAL A 110 6.18 -12.87 -9.44
N ALA A 111 5.37 -12.72 -8.38
CA ALA A 111 4.29 -13.67 -8.08
C ALA A 111 3.11 -13.55 -9.06
N VAL A 112 2.72 -12.33 -9.43
CA VAL A 112 1.73 -12.06 -10.47
C VAL A 112 2.24 -10.91 -11.34
N PRO A 113 2.75 -11.19 -12.54
CA PRO A 113 3.21 -10.15 -13.46
C PRO A 113 2.11 -9.14 -13.79
N GLU A 114 2.53 -7.93 -14.16
CA GLU A 114 1.62 -6.91 -14.69
C GLU A 114 0.95 -7.41 -15.97
N GLY A 115 -0.35 -7.21 -16.10
CA GLY A 115 -1.18 -7.71 -17.20
C GLY A 115 -1.65 -9.16 -17.06
N ALA A 116 -1.09 -9.93 -16.11
CA ALA A 116 -1.50 -11.31 -15.85
C ALA A 116 -2.63 -11.41 -14.80
N GLU A 117 -3.06 -10.29 -14.22
CA GLU A 117 -4.04 -10.26 -13.14
C GLU A 117 -5.42 -10.77 -13.60
N ALA A 118 -5.84 -10.43 -14.82
CA ALA A 118 -7.13 -10.82 -15.38
C ALA A 118 -7.29 -12.35 -15.57
N ALA A 119 -6.19 -13.08 -15.69
CA ALA A 119 -6.21 -14.55 -15.82
C ALA A 119 -6.52 -15.27 -14.50
N ARG A 120 -6.64 -14.53 -13.39
CA ARG A 120 -6.94 -15.07 -12.05
C ARG A 120 -8.35 -14.71 -11.56
N ILE A 121 -9.10 -13.91 -12.31
CA ILE A 121 -10.53 -13.73 -12.07
C ILE A 121 -11.25 -14.94 -12.64
N ASP A 122 -11.89 -15.71 -11.77
CA ASP A 122 -12.92 -16.64 -12.22
C ASP A 122 -14.16 -15.81 -12.59
N TRP A 123 -14.18 -15.33 -13.83
CA TRP A 123 -15.30 -14.57 -14.38
C TRP A 123 -16.61 -15.37 -14.32
N GLY A 124 -16.57 -16.71 -14.26
CA GLY A 124 -17.75 -17.54 -14.08
C GLY A 124 -18.37 -17.42 -12.68
N ALA A 125 -17.53 -17.35 -11.65
CA ALA A 125 -17.97 -17.15 -10.27
C ALA A 125 -18.50 -15.72 -10.03
N GLU A 126 -17.81 -14.71 -10.54
CA GLU A 126 -18.21 -13.29 -10.42
C GLU A 126 -19.52 -12.99 -11.16
N THR A 127 -19.67 -13.47 -12.39
CA THR A 127 -20.93 -13.29 -13.16
C THR A 127 -22.10 -13.99 -12.50
N SER A 128 -21.90 -15.18 -11.95
CA SER A 128 -22.95 -15.90 -11.21
C SER A 128 -23.44 -15.13 -9.99
N GLN A 129 -22.54 -14.45 -9.26
CA GLN A 129 -22.94 -13.60 -8.13
C GLN A 129 -23.67 -12.34 -8.56
N LEU A 130 -23.25 -11.72 -9.67
CA LEU A 130 -23.88 -10.50 -10.20
C LEU A 130 -25.31 -10.75 -10.68
N PHE A 131 -25.56 -11.89 -11.32
CA PHE A 131 -26.88 -12.30 -11.83
C PHE A 131 -27.71 -13.12 -10.83
N ALA A 132 -27.17 -13.45 -9.65
CA ALA A 132 -27.90 -14.13 -8.56
C ALA A 132 -28.61 -13.16 -7.60
N ARG A 133 -28.50 -11.83 -7.79
CA ARG A 133 -29.32 -10.86 -7.04
C ARG A 133 -30.66 -10.64 -7.77
N PRO A 134 -31.81 -10.81 -7.09
CA PRO A 134 -33.13 -10.57 -7.67
C PRO A 134 -33.40 -9.09 -7.95
#